data_AF-A0A8R7P854-F1
#
_entry.id   AF-A0A8R7P854-F1
#
_cell.length_a   1.000
_cell.length_b   1.000
_cell.length_c   1.000
_cell.angle_alpha   90.00
_cell.angle_beta   90.00
_cell.angle_gamma   90.00
#
_symmetry.space_group_name_H-M   'P 1'
#
loop_
_entity.id
_entity.type
_entity.pdbx_description
1 polymer ?
#
loop_
_entity_poly.entity_id
_entity_poly.type
_entity_poly.pdbx_seq_one_letter_code
_entity_poly.pdbx_strand_id
1 'polypeptide(L)'
;MGLVNARQRREMEAMQAEAVALTEAARWREAGDARARVLDRLQNVTGLATLYDFAKQRPYASAGVEKFLNRAEVKAALGALPDVTWEGCSDAVGEAMQEDVMKSVLPEVEALLRQTRVLLYQGIRDLRDGVVSQEAWIKELRWGGLRAFQNAERAVWRTGEGEEQELAGYVQRSGALTQVVVYGAGHLVPVDNGRAAQEMIEGWVTQTGVFGSGMR
;
A
#
# COMPACT_ATOMS: atom_id res chain seq x y z
N MET A 1 -14.85 6.07 8.42
CA MET A 1 -14.11 5.28 9.44
C MET A 1 -14.21 5.83 10.86
N GLY A 2 -14.69 7.06 11.09
CA GLY A 2 -14.98 7.53 12.47
C GLY A 2 -13.75 7.77 13.36
N LEU A 3 -12.54 7.71 12.79
CA LEU A 3 -11.28 7.84 13.53
C LEU A 3 -11.08 9.22 14.17
N VAL A 4 -11.67 10.26 13.57
CA VAL A 4 -11.57 11.64 14.04
C VAL A 4 -12.94 12.31 13.99
N ASN A 5 -13.18 13.24 14.92
CA ASN A 5 -14.41 14.03 14.96
C ASN A 5 -14.41 15.15 13.90
N ALA A 6 -15.54 15.84 13.74
CA ALA A 6 -15.69 16.90 12.73
C ALA A 6 -14.71 18.07 12.91
N ARG A 7 -14.32 18.40 14.14
CA ARG A 7 -13.33 19.46 14.41
C ARG A 7 -11.94 19.03 13.95
N GLN A 8 -11.50 17.86 14.40
CA GLN A 8 -10.19 17.29 14.03
C GLN A 8 -10.07 17.10 12.51
N ARG A 9 -11.15 16.64 11.86
CA ARG A 9 -11.24 16.55 10.40
C ARG A 9 -10.92 17.88 9.72
N ARG A 10 -11.60 18.97 10.10
CA ARG A 10 -11.36 20.30 9.48
C ARG A 10 -9.93 20.78 9.66
N GLU A 11 -9.36 20.57 10.85
CA GLU A 11 -7.96 20.90 11.13
C GLU A 11 -7.02 20.13 10.18
N MET A 12 -7.25 18.82 10.02
CA MET A 12 -6.45 17.97 9.14
C MET A 12 -6.64 18.27 7.66
N GLU A 13 -7.87 18.61 7.23
CA GLU A 13 -8.15 19.04 5.85
C GLU A 13 -7.40 20.32 5.49
N ALA A 14 -7.27 21.27 6.43
CA ALA A 14 -6.45 22.46 6.23
C ALA A 14 -4.95 22.14 6.11
N MET A 15 -4.44 21.22 6.93
CA MET A 15 -3.05 20.74 6.82
C MET A 15 -2.80 20.00 5.50
N GLN A 16 -3.78 19.20 5.05
CA GLN A 16 -3.71 18.52 3.77
C GLN A 16 -3.72 19.52 2.60
N ALA A 17 -4.53 20.58 2.67
CA ALA A 17 -4.55 21.63 1.66
C ALA A 17 -3.18 22.34 1.51
N GLU A 18 -2.45 22.53 2.62
CA GLU A 18 -1.07 23.02 2.58
C GLU A 18 -0.16 22.07 1.79
N ALA A 19 -0.20 20.76 2.10
CA ALA A 19 0.60 19.76 1.39
C ALA A 19 0.28 19.72 -0.12
N VAL A 20 -1.00 19.85 -0.48
CA VAL A 20 -1.43 19.93 -1.90
C VAL A 20 -0.86 21.18 -2.56
N ALA A 21 -1.02 22.36 -1.96
CA ALA A 21 -0.52 23.62 -2.52
C ALA A 21 1.00 23.60 -2.73
N LEU A 22 1.75 23.02 -1.79
CA LEU A 22 3.20 22.86 -1.92
C LEU A 22 3.59 21.87 -3.03
N THR A 23 2.81 20.81 -3.20
CA THR A 23 2.98 19.83 -4.29
C THR A 23 2.75 20.49 -5.65
N GLU A 24 1.66 21.25 -5.79
CA GLU A 24 1.35 21.99 -7.02
C GLU A 24 2.39 23.06 -7.36
N ALA A 25 3.00 23.66 -6.33
CA ALA A 25 4.10 24.61 -6.46
C ALA A 25 5.48 23.94 -6.68
N ALA A 26 5.54 22.62 -6.82
CA ALA A 26 6.78 21.84 -6.96
C ALA A 26 7.80 22.03 -5.82
N ARG A 27 7.32 22.40 -4.62
CA ARG A 27 8.14 22.54 -3.40
C ARG A 27 8.21 21.18 -2.70
N TRP A 28 8.88 20.22 -3.33
CA TRP A 28 8.74 18.80 -3.01
C TRP A 28 9.09 18.40 -1.58
N ARG A 29 10.23 18.88 -1.06
CA ARG A 29 10.65 18.61 0.31
C ARG A 29 9.61 19.12 1.30
N GLU A 30 9.18 20.37 1.15
CA GLU A 30 8.20 21.00 2.02
C GLU A 30 6.82 20.35 1.93
N ALA A 31 6.42 19.92 0.73
CA ALA A 31 5.21 19.14 0.53
C ALA A 31 5.28 17.80 1.26
N GLY A 32 6.44 17.13 1.23
CA GLY A 32 6.70 15.88 1.95
C GLY A 32 6.59 16.08 3.45
N ASP A 33 7.21 17.15 3.97
CA ASP A 33 7.13 17.52 5.38
C ASP A 33 5.70 17.88 5.80
N ALA A 34 4.95 18.60 4.96
CA ALA A 34 3.54 18.91 5.21
C ALA A 34 2.68 17.65 5.24
N ARG A 35 2.89 16.71 4.32
CA ARG A 35 2.24 15.39 4.35
C ARG A 35 2.58 14.62 5.63
N ALA A 36 3.85 14.62 6.05
CA ALA A 36 4.26 13.96 7.29
C ALA A 36 3.51 14.54 8.51
N ARG A 37 3.38 15.87 8.59
CA ARG A 37 2.59 16.51 9.66
C ARG A 37 1.13 16.07 9.69
N VAL A 38 0.49 15.85 8.54
CA VAL A 38 -0.90 15.33 8.47
C VAL A 38 -0.97 13.92 9.07
N LEU A 39 -0.04 13.05 8.69
CA LEU A 39 0.03 11.67 9.18
C LEU A 39 0.34 11.63 10.69
N ASP A 40 1.31 12.41 11.15
CA ASP A 40 1.64 12.53 12.57
C ASP A 40 0.45 13.04 13.38
N ARG A 41 -0.28 14.04 12.86
CA ARG A 41 -1.51 14.53 13.50
C ARG A 41 -2.54 13.41 13.62
N LEU A 42 -2.78 12.65 12.55
CA LEU A 42 -3.71 11.52 12.56
C LEU A 42 -3.32 10.51 13.64
N GLN A 43 -2.06 10.10 13.67
CA GLN A 43 -1.58 9.10 14.63
C GLN A 43 -1.71 9.62 16.08
N ASN A 44 -1.31 10.87 16.32
CA ASN A 44 -1.36 11.48 17.65
C ASN A 44 -2.77 11.66 18.20
N VAL A 45 -3.74 12.08 17.37
CA VAL A 45 -5.12 12.31 17.84
C VAL A 45 -5.91 11.02 18.01
N THR A 46 -5.50 9.94 17.34
CA THR A 46 -6.15 8.63 17.42
C THR A 46 -5.51 7.71 18.45
N GLY A 47 -4.24 7.95 18.81
CA GLY A 47 -3.46 7.06 19.67
C GLY A 47 -3.09 5.73 19.00
N LEU A 48 -3.15 5.66 17.67
CA LEU A 48 -2.84 4.44 16.93
C LEU A 48 -1.39 4.03 17.12
N ALA A 49 -1.17 2.73 17.34
CA ALA A 49 0.17 2.17 17.47
C ALA A 49 0.96 2.25 16.15
N THR A 50 0.26 2.27 15.01
CA THR A 50 0.83 2.47 13.67
C THR A 50 -0.27 2.91 12.71
N LEU A 51 0.09 3.69 11.68
CA LEU A 51 -0.81 4.02 10.57
C LEU A 51 -0.92 2.89 9.54
N TYR A 52 -0.08 1.85 9.65
CA TYR A 52 -0.08 0.73 8.71
C TYR A 52 -1.30 -0.17 8.87
N ASP A 53 -1.86 -0.28 10.07
CA ASP A 53 -3.11 -1.02 10.31
C ASP A 53 -3.79 -0.41 11.52
N PHE A 54 -4.93 0.24 11.29
CA PHE A 54 -5.69 0.91 12.34
C PHE A 54 -6.27 -0.04 13.40
N ALA A 55 -6.25 -1.35 13.18
CA ALA A 55 -6.68 -2.36 14.14
C ALA A 55 -5.54 -2.88 15.03
N LYS A 56 -4.27 -2.54 14.73
CA LYS A 56 -3.13 -2.98 15.56
C LYS A 56 -3.05 -2.14 16.83
N GLN A 57 -2.90 -2.84 17.96
CA GLN A 57 -2.65 -2.21 19.27
C GLN A 57 -1.16 -2.05 19.59
N ARG A 58 -0.27 -2.61 18.76
CA ARG A 58 1.19 -2.53 18.89
C ARG A 58 1.81 -2.44 17.49
N PRO A 59 2.98 -1.80 17.33
CA PRO A 59 3.71 -1.81 16.06
C PRO A 59 4.05 -3.24 15.61
N TYR A 60 4.34 -3.40 14.31
CA TYR A 60 4.83 -4.67 13.78
C TYR A 60 6.18 -5.04 14.42
N ALA A 61 6.35 -6.32 14.74
CA ALA A 61 7.59 -6.83 15.32
C ALA A 61 8.61 -7.14 14.21
N SER A 62 9.55 -6.23 13.97
CA SER A 62 10.65 -6.39 12.99
C SER A 62 12.02 -6.64 13.63
N ALA A 63 12.19 -6.34 14.93
CA ALA A 63 13.49 -6.39 15.62
C ALA A 63 14.19 -7.76 15.60
N GLY A 64 13.43 -8.86 15.44
CA GLY A 64 13.99 -10.20 15.30
C GLY A 64 14.79 -10.38 14.01
N VAL A 65 14.35 -9.76 12.92
CA VAL A 65 15.01 -9.82 11.60
C VAL A 65 16.37 -9.13 11.66
N GLU A 66 16.41 -7.94 12.25
CA GLU A 66 17.65 -7.17 12.41
C GLU A 66 18.70 -7.92 13.22
N LYS A 67 18.30 -8.49 14.35
CA LYS A 67 19.19 -9.31 15.19
C LYS A 67 19.69 -10.54 14.45
N PHE A 68 18.81 -11.21 13.69
CA PHE A 68 19.16 -12.40 12.94
C PHE A 68 20.15 -12.12 11.81
N LEU A 69 19.86 -11.11 10.97
CA LEU A 69 20.68 -10.76 9.81
C LEU A 69 22.05 -10.20 10.19
N ASN A 70 22.20 -9.65 11.40
CA ASN A 70 23.48 -9.16 11.90
C ASN A 70 24.39 -10.21 12.54
N ARG A 71 23.94 -11.47 12.69
CA ARG A 71 24.80 -12.57 13.17
C ARG A 71 25.93 -12.85 12.19
N ALA A 72 27.15 -13.03 12.69
CA ALA A 72 28.33 -13.22 11.86
C ALA A 72 28.21 -14.44 10.92
N GLU A 73 27.66 -15.53 11.43
CA GLU A 73 27.39 -16.76 10.69
C GLU A 73 26.31 -16.59 9.61
N VAL A 74 25.31 -15.73 9.86
CA VAL A 74 24.26 -15.42 8.87
C VAL A 74 24.84 -14.54 7.77
N LYS A 75 25.62 -13.51 8.13
CA LYS A 75 26.34 -12.68 7.15
C LYS A 75 27.28 -13.53 6.30
N ALA A 76 28.06 -14.41 6.91
CA ALA A 76 28.96 -15.31 6.21
C ALA A 76 28.19 -16.25 5.25
N ALA A 77 27.07 -16.82 5.68
CA ALA A 77 26.24 -17.71 4.85
C ALA A 77 25.61 -16.98 3.66
N LEU A 78 25.25 -15.70 3.80
CA LEU A 78 24.69 -14.87 2.73
C LEU A 78 25.77 -14.19 1.86
N GLY A 79 27.06 -14.31 2.21
CA GLY A 79 28.15 -13.59 1.53
C GLY A 79 28.16 -12.09 1.77
N ALA A 80 27.54 -11.63 2.87
CA ALA A 80 27.53 -10.21 3.25
C ALA A 80 28.86 -9.80 3.90
N LEU A 81 29.23 -8.52 3.75
CA LEU A 81 30.42 -7.95 4.37
C LEU A 81 30.30 -8.00 5.90
N PRO A 82 31.32 -8.50 6.62
CA PRO A 82 31.23 -8.71 8.07
C PRO A 82 31.09 -7.41 8.86
N ASP A 83 31.66 -6.32 8.35
CA ASP A 83 31.73 -4.98 8.94
C ASP A 83 30.53 -4.07 8.61
N VAL A 84 29.60 -4.53 7.77
CA VAL A 84 28.38 -3.79 7.45
C VAL A 84 27.24 -4.21 8.37
N THR A 85 26.65 -3.27 9.11
CA THR A 85 25.44 -3.51 9.90
C THR A 85 24.22 -3.48 8.98
N TRP A 86 23.41 -4.52 9.03
CA TRP A 86 22.10 -4.53 8.39
C TRP A 86 21.11 -3.72 9.22
N GLU A 87 20.33 -2.88 8.54
CA GLU A 87 19.22 -2.10 9.12
C GLU A 87 17.98 -2.24 8.21
N GLY A 88 16.78 -2.06 8.77
CA GLY A 88 15.54 -2.23 8.02
C GLY A 88 15.29 -1.15 6.96
N CYS A 89 15.62 0.09 7.30
CA CYS A 89 15.54 1.27 6.41
C CYS A 89 16.74 2.17 6.69
N SER A 90 17.23 2.87 5.67
CA SER A 90 18.35 3.81 5.81
C SER A 90 17.88 5.25 5.79
N ASP A 91 18.10 5.97 6.89
CA ASP A 91 17.73 7.38 7.04
C ASP A 91 18.46 8.27 6.02
N ALA A 92 19.71 7.95 5.72
CA ALA A 92 20.51 8.69 4.73
C ALA A 92 19.90 8.60 3.32
N VAL A 93 19.40 7.43 2.94
CA VAL A 93 18.70 7.25 1.65
C VAL A 93 17.35 7.97 1.67
N GLY A 94 16.61 7.88 2.78
CA GLY A 94 15.36 8.62 2.96
C GLY A 94 15.54 10.12 2.77
N GLU A 95 16.56 10.71 3.40
CA GLU A 95 16.86 12.14 3.29
C GLU A 95 17.29 12.55 1.87
N ALA A 96 18.07 11.71 1.20
CA ALA A 96 18.51 11.94 -0.18
C ALA A 96 17.35 11.88 -1.19
N MET A 97 16.34 11.04 -0.94
CA MET A 97 15.18 10.84 -1.82
C MET A 97 13.92 11.60 -1.38
N GLN A 98 14.01 12.43 -0.33
CA GLN A 98 12.85 13.12 0.26
C GLN A 98 12.04 13.92 -0.78
N GLU A 99 12.71 14.54 -1.75
CA GLU A 99 12.06 15.33 -2.79
C GLU A 99 11.32 14.50 -3.84
N ASP A 100 11.52 13.19 -3.90
CA ASP A 100 10.80 12.34 -4.84
C ASP A 100 9.42 11.92 -4.31
N VAL A 101 9.22 11.94 -3.00
CA VAL A 101 8.01 11.42 -2.32
C VAL A 101 6.73 12.06 -2.84
N MET A 102 6.75 13.35 -3.16
CA MET A 102 5.57 14.11 -3.57
C MET A 102 5.43 14.28 -5.08
N LYS A 103 6.38 13.75 -5.87
CA LYS A 103 6.29 13.77 -7.34
C LYS A 103 5.32 12.69 -7.80
N SER A 104 4.46 13.03 -8.76
CA SER A 104 3.51 12.07 -9.31
C SER A 104 4.20 11.06 -10.22
N VAL A 105 3.83 9.79 -10.06
CA VAL A 105 4.22 8.67 -10.96
C VAL A 105 3.03 8.17 -11.80
N LEU A 106 1.95 8.94 -11.87
CA LEU A 106 0.76 8.59 -12.64
C LEU A 106 1.08 8.34 -14.13
N PRO A 107 1.91 9.16 -14.82
CA PRO A 107 2.26 8.93 -16.22
C PRO A 107 2.96 7.59 -16.47
N GLU A 108 3.79 7.14 -15.54
CA GLU A 108 4.50 5.86 -15.59
C GLU A 108 3.51 4.70 -15.44
N VAL A 109 2.56 4.79 -14.51
CA VAL A 109 1.48 3.79 -14.36
C VAL A 109 0.64 3.72 -15.64
N GLU A 110 0.28 4.85 -16.23
CA GLU A 110 -0.44 4.90 -17.50
C GLU A 110 0.35 4.25 -18.65
N ALA A 111 1.68 4.45 -18.69
CA ALA A 111 2.55 3.82 -19.68
C ALA A 111 2.59 2.30 -19.50
N LEU A 112 2.71 1.81 -18.26
CA LEU A 112 2.67 0.39 -17.94
C LEU A 112 1.33 -0.23 -18.34
N LEU A 113 0.20 0.41 -18.05
CA LEU A 113 -1.14 -0.08 -18.40
C LEU A 113 -1.39 -0.20 -19.92
N ARG A 114 -0.56 0.45 -20.76
CA ARG A 114 -0.60 0.28 -22.22
C ARG A 114 0.23 -0.91 -22.71
N GLN A 115 1.13 -1.45 -21.88
CA GLN A 115 2.15 -2.41 -22.30
C GLN A 115 2.10 -3.74 -21.54
N THR A 116 1.60 -3.74 -20.30
CA THR A 116 1.62 -4.92 -19.42
C THR A 116 0.40 -4.98 -18.51
N ARG A 117 0.18 -6.15 -17.90
CA ARG A 117 -0.80 -6.33 -16.82
C ARG A 117 -0.24 -5.71 -15.54
N VAL A 118 -1.10 -5.01 -14.80
CA VAL A 118 -0.77 -4.38 -13.52
C VAL A 118 -1.69 -4.92 -12.43
N LEU A 119 -1.09 -5.43 -11.36
CA LEU A 119 -1.77 -5.77 -10.11
C LEU A 119 -1.53 -4.64 -9.10
N LEU A 120 -2.61 -4.00 -8.65
CA LEU A 120 -2.61 -3.09 -7.53
C LEU A 120 -3.34 -3.77 -6.37
N TYR A 121 -2.65 -4.03 -5.26
CA TYR A 121 -3.28 -4.65 -4.10
C TYR A 121 -3.06 -3.82 -2.84
N GLN A 122 -4.05 -3.81 -1.96
CA GLN A 122 -4.00 -3.02 -0.73
C GLN A 122 -4.76 -3.70 0.40
N GLY A 123 -4.23 -3.64 1.63
CA GLY A 123 -4.98 -4.03 2.81
C GLY A 123 -6.03 -2.98 3.17
N ILE A 124 -7.24 -3.43 3.49
CA ILE A 124 -8.36 -2.52 3.81
C ILE A 124 -8.10 -1.64 5.05
N ARG A 125 -7.15 -2.02 5.91
CA ARG A 125 -6.85 -1.34 7.18
C ARG A 125 -5.70 -0.34 7.12
N ASP A 126 -5.06 -0.18 5.96
CA ASP A 126 -3.97 0.79 5.81
C ASP A 126 -4.51 2.23 5.77
N LEU A 127 -3.94 3.10 6.60
CA LEU A 127 -4.24 4.54 6.61
C LEU A 127 -3.18 5.40 5.93
N ARG A 128 -2.01 4.84 5.61
CA ARG A 128 -0.92 5.58 4.94
C ARG A 128 -1.14 5.62 3.44
N ASP A 129 -1.32 4.45 2.82
CA ASP A 129 -1.48 4.29 1.36
C ASP A 129 -2.74 3.44 1.05
N GLY A 130 -3.81 3.69 1.82
CA GLY A 130 -5.01 2.88 1.85
C GLY A 130 -5.90 2.91 0.61
N VAL A 131 -6.90 2.03 0.60
CA VAL A 131 -7.85 1.81 -0.52
C VAL A 131 -8.48 3.11 -1.02
N VAL A 132 -8.86 4.03 -0.12
CA VAL A 132 -9.48 5.30 -0.50
C VAL A 132 -8.53 6.17 -1.33
N SER A 133 -7.26 6.23 -0.95
CA SER A 133 -6.25 6.99 -1.71
C SER A 133 -5.99 6.33 -3.07
N GLN A 134 -5.94 5.00 -3.10
CA GLN A 134 -5.75 4.23 -4.33
C GLN A 134 -6.90 4.45 -5.31
N GLU A 135 -8.15 4.32 -4.85
CA GLU A 135 -9.33 4.58 -5.68
C GLU A 135 -9.43 6.03 -6.15
N ALA A 136 -8.90 6.99 -5.37
CA ALA A 136 -8.91 8.40 -5.77
C ALA A 136 -8.02 8.62 -6.99
N TRP A 137 -6.75 8.19 -6.97
CA TRP A 137 -5.85 8.42 -8.11
C TRP A 137 -6.16 7.53 -9.32
N ILE A 138 -6.71 6.32 -9.13
CA ILE A 138 -7.12 5.47 -10.25
C ILE A 138 -8.15 6.19 -11.14
N LYS A 139 -9.03 7.01 -10.56
CA LYS A 139 -10.04 7.78 -11.32
C LYS A 139 -9.44 8.85 -12.22
N GLU A 140 -8.21 9.27 -11.95
CA GLU A 140 -7.49 10.30 -12.70
C GLU A 140 -6.65 9.74 -13.85
N LEU A 141 -6.56 8.41 -13.98
CA LEU A 141 -5.76 7.75 -15.02
C LEU A 141 -6.22 8.13 -16.44
N ARG A 142 -5.29 8.60 -17.26
CA ARG A 142 -5.48 8.76 -18.71
C ARG A 142 -5.15 7.45 -19.43
N TRP A 143 -6.02 6.48 -19.24
CA TRP A 143 -5.91 5.14 -19.82
C TRP A 143 -7.22 4.71 -20.48
N GLY A 144 -7.13 4.18 -21.71
CA GLY A 144 -8.31 3.82 -22.52
C GLY A 144 -9.23 2.77 -21.88
N GLY A 145 -8.70 1.95 -20.97
CA GLY A 145 -9.48 0.96 -20.22
C GLY A 145 -10.20 1.50 -18.97
N LEU A 146 -9.98 2.77 -18.57
CA LEU A 146 -10.46 3.29 -17.29
C LEU A 146 -11.99 3.20 -17.17
N ARG A 147 -12.74 3.58 -18.21
CA ARG A 147 -14.22 3.50 -18.18
C ARG A 147 -14.71 2.07 -17.99
N ALA A 148 -14.08 1.11 -18.66
CA ALA A 148 -14.43 -0.30 -18.52
C ALA A 148 -14.06 -0.83 -17.13
N PHE A 149 -12.95 -0.37 -16.56
CA PHE A 149 -12.54 -0.69 -15.19
C PHE A 149 -13.52 -0.12 -14.15
N GLN A 150 -13.90 1.15 -14.26
CA GLN A 150 -14.85 1.80 -13.34
C GLN A 150 -16.24 1.16 -13.34
N ASN A 151 -16.67 0.63 -14.49
CA ASN A 151 -17.94 -0.08 -14.62
C ASN A 151 -17.85 -1.57 -14.29
N ALA A 152 -16.66 -2.12 -14.07
CA ALA A 152 -16.49 -3.53 -13.75
C ALA A 152 -17.00 -3.82 -12.32
N GLU A 153 -17.82 -4.85 -12.19
CA GLU A 153 -18.28 -5.32 -10.89
C GLU A 153 -17.11 -5.88 -10.06
N ARG A 154 -17.18 -5.67 -8.74
CA ARG A 154 -16.22 -6.23 -7.79
C ARG A 154 -16.61 -7.68 -7.50
N ALA A 155 -15.74 -8.61 -7.88
CA ALA A 155 -15.90 -10.01 -7.51
C ALA A 155 -15.52 -10.20 -6.04
N VAL A 156 -16.41 -10.82 -5.25
CA VAL A 156 -16.07 -11.28 -3.90
C VAL A 156 -15.06 -12.41 -4.01
N TRP A 157 -13.96 -12.29 -3.27
CA TRP A 157 -12.91 -13.29 -3.24
C TRP A 157 -12.84 -13.95 -1.86
N ARG A 158 -12.74 -15.27 -1.89
CA ARG A 158 -12.60 -16.13 -0.72
C ARG A 158 -11.41 -17.04 -0.89
N THR A 159 -10.69 -17.29 0.19
CA THR A 159 -9.56 -18.23 0.27
C THR A 159 -10.02 -19.55 0.87
N GLY A 160 -9.44 -20.66 0.42
CA GLY A 160 -9.80 -22.00 0.89
C GLY A 160 -11.01 -22.64 0.22
N GLU A 161 -11.29 -23.88 0.63
CA GLU A 161 -12.25 -24.77 -0.01
C GLU A 161 -13.27 -25.32 1.01
N GLY A 162 -14.46 -25.65 0.53
CA GLY A 162 -15.51 -26.26 1.35
C GLY A 162 -15.87 -25.41 2.57
N GLU A 163 -15.86 -26.04 3.75
CA GLU A 163 -16.23 -25.41 5.02
C GLU A 163 -15.15 -24.45 5.56
N GLU A 164 -13.91 -24.53 5.07
CA GLU A 164 -12.79 -23.64 5.46
C GLU A 164 -12.74 -22.34 4.65
N GLN A 165 -13.76 -22.10 3.83
CA GLN A 165 -13.78 -20.94 2.95
C GLN A 165 -13.94 -19.64 3.75
N GLU A 166 -12.91 -18.80 3.72
CA GLU A 166 -12.89 -17.52 4.42
C GLU A 166 -12.96 -16.33 3.46
N LEU A 167 -13.61 -15.26 3.88
CA LEU A 167 -13.69 -14.02 3.10
C LEU A 167 -12.32 -13.33 3.09
N ALA A 168 -11.69 -13.29 1.92
CA ALA A 168 -10.34 -12.76 1.76
C ALA A 168 -10.35 -11.31 1.26
N GLY A 169 -11.39 -10.90 0.53
CA GLY A 169 -11.49 -9.55 0.02
C GLY A 169 -12.36 -9.43 -1.22
N TYR A 170 -11.98 -8.51 -2.11
CA TYR A 170 -12.61 -8.37 -3.41
C TYR A 170 -11.61 -7.99 -4.50
N VAL A 171 -11.97 -8.32 -5.73
CA VAL A 171 -11.18 -8.06 -6.93
C VAL A 171 -12.01 -7.26 -7.93
N GLN A 172 -11.47 -6.14 -8.40
CA GLN A 172 -12.01 -5.37 -9.52
C GLN A 172 -11.00 -5.46 -10.66
N ARG A 173 -11.44 -5.85 -11.86
CA ARG A 173 -10.54 -6.00 -13.00
C ARG A 173 -11.19 -5.61 -14.31
N SER A 174 -10.39 -5.04 -15.20
CA SER A 174 -10.77 -4.83 -16.59
C SER A 174 -9.50 -4.60 -17.41
N GLY A 175 -9.39 -5.27 -18.56
CA GLY A 175 -8.21 -5.17 -19.42
C GLY A 175 -6.91 -5.45 -18.65
N ALA A 176 -6.01 -4.46 -18.66
CA ALA A 176 -4.68 -4.56 -18.06
C ALA A 176 -4.66 -4.33 -16.54
N LEU A 177 -5.69 -3.76 -15.93
CA LEU A 177 -5.69 -3.39 -14.52
C LEU A 177 -6.48 -4.39 -13.67
N THR A 178 -5.84 -4.91 -12.62
CA THR A 178 -6.46 -5.69 -11.54
C THR A 178 -6.22 -4.96 -10.22
N GLN A 179 -7.29 -4.56 -9.54
CA GLN A 179 -7.26 -4.01 -8.19
C GLN A 179 -7.77 -5.08 -7.20
N VAL A 180 -7.01 -5.32 -6.14
CA VAL A 180 -7.38 -6.26 -5.08
C VAL A 180 -7.38 -5.56 -3.74
N VAL A 181 -8.45 -5.71 -2.98
CA VAL A 181 -8.51 -5.24 -1.59
C VAL A 181 -8.57 -6.45 -0.68
N VAL A 182 -7.62 -6.54 0.24
CA VAL A 182 -7.46 -7.69 1.15
C VAL A 182 -8.03 -7.33 2.51
N TYR A 183 -8.98 -8.15 2.97
CA TYR A 183 -9.58 -8.03 4.29
C TYR A 183 -8.66 -8.61 5.35
N GLY A 184 -8.79 -8.10 6.57
CA GLY A 184 -7.93 -8.51 7.68
C GLY A 184 -6.51 -7.91 7.65
N ALA A 185 -6.15 -7.20 6.60
CA ALA A 185 -4.79 -6.72 6.37
C ALA A 185 -4.66 -5.19 6.35
N GLY A 186 -3.49 -4.70 6.77
CA GLY A 186 -3.04 -3.32 6.60
C GLY A 186 -2.00 -3.17 5.49
N HIS A 187 -1.03 -2.28 5.71
CA HIS A 187 0.03 -1.90 4.77
C HIS A 187 0.88 -3.11 4.35
N LEU A 188 1.16 -4.01 5.29
CA LEU A 188 1.97 -5.21 5.06
C LEU A 188 1.07 -6.44 4.84
N VAL A 189 0.36 -6.47 3.71
CA VAL A 189 -0.60 -7.54 3.38
C VAL A 189 -0.06 -8.96 3.62
N PRO A 190 1.15 -9.34 3.18
CA PRO A 190 1.67 -10.69 3.42
C PRO A 190 1.92 -11.03 4.90
N VAL A 191 2.17 -10.01 5.74
CA VAL A 191 2.37 -10.19 7.18
C VAL A 191 1.03 -10.40 7.89
N ASP A 192 0.00 -9.68 7.48
CA ASP A 192 -1.31 -9.75 8.12
C ASP A 192 -2.19 -10.90 7.60
N ASN A 193 -2.07 -11.23 6.31
CA ASN A 193 -2.83 -12.29 5.68
C ASN A 193 -1.99 -13.01 4.60
N GLY A 194 -1.06 -13.86 5.06
CA GLY A 194 -0.13 -14.58 4.18
C GLY A 194 -0.80 -15.54 3.20
N ARG A 195 -1.88 -16.23 3.62
CA ARG A 195 -2.65 -17.12 2.74
C ARG A 195 -3.25 -16.35 1.57
N ALA A 196 -3.95 -15.26 1.86
CA ALA A 196 -4.54 -14.41 0.84
C ALA A 196 -3.45 -13.83 -0.09
N ALA A 197 -2.35 -13.33 0.48
CA ALA A 197 -1.24 -12.79 -0.31
C ALA A 197 -0.68 -13.83 -1.29
N GLN A 198 -0.45 -15.06 -0.83
CA GLN A 198 0.05 -16.15 -1.68
C GLN A 198 -0.94 -16.49 -2.80
N GLU A 199 -2.20 -16.78 -2.46
CA GLU A 199 -3.24 -17.13 -3.45
C GLU A 199 -3.44 -16.03 -4.49
N MET A 200 -3.40 -14.75 -4.08
CA MET A 200 -3.51 -13.59 -4.97
C MET A 200 -2.34 -13.52 -5.96
N ILE A 201 -1.09 -13.63 -5.46
CA ILE A 201 0.10 -13.54 -6.32
C ILE A 201 0.15 -14.72 -7.28
N GLU A 202 -0.01 -15.94 -6.78
CA GLU A 202 -0.02 -17.15 -7.61
C GLU A 202 -1.12 -17.06 -8.65
N GLY A 203 -2.36 -16.77 -8.24
CA GLY A 203 -3.49 -16.71 -9.15
C GLY A 203 -3.37 -15.60 -10.21
N TRP A 204 -2.81 -14.44 -9.85
CA TRP A 204 -2.56 -13.37 -10.81
C TRP A 204 -1.43 -13.73 -11.79
N VAL A 205 -0.36 -14.37 -11.33
CA VAL A 205 0.74 -14.82 -12.19
C VAL A 205 0.27 -15.91 -13.14
N THR A 206 -0.38 -16.96 -12.63
CA THR A 206 -0.83 -18.13 -13.39
C THR A 206 -2.15 -17.91 -14.12
N GLN A 207 -2.80 -16.76 -13.93
CA GLN A 207 -4.07 -16.41 -14.55
C GLN A 207 -5.22 -17.36 -14.20
N THR A 208 -5.35 -17.68 -12.91
CA THR A 208 -6.38 -18.59 -12.38
C THR A 208 -7.39 -17.85 -11.50
N GLY A 209 -8.58 -18.44 -11.35
CA GLY A 209 -9.64 -17.96 -10.47
C GLY A 209 -10.07 -16.51 -10.74
N VAL A 210 -10.38 -15.80 -9.66
CA VAL A 210 -10.83 -14.39 -9.68
C VAL A 210 -9.73 -13.40 -10.08
N PHE A 211 -8.50 -13.85 -10.34
CA PHE A 211 -7.36 -13.02 -10.75
C PHE A 211 -6.99 -13.14 -12.22
N GLY A 212 -7.40 -14.22 -12.88
CA GLY A 212 -7.11 -14.49 -14.29
C GLY A 212 -8.15 -13.96 -15.27
N SER A 213 -7.78 -13.75 -16.53
CA SER A 213 -8.73 -13.42 -17.62
C SER A 213 -9.71 -14.57 -17.95
N GLY A 214 -9.52 -15.75 -17.36
CA GLY A 214 -10.36 -16.93 -17.54
C GLY A 214 -11.54 -16.98 -16.58
N MET A 215 -12.60 -16.24 -16.90
CA MET A 215 -13.97 -16.62 -16.54
C MET A 215 -14.82 -16.36 -17.77
N ARG A 216 -14.97 -17.42 -18.58
CA ARG A 216 -16.13 -17.61 -19.44
C ARG A 216 -17.10 -18.52 -18.69
#